data_AF-A0A1F7GJ42-F1
#
_entry.id   AF-A0A1F7GJ42-F1
#
_cell.length_a   1.000
_cell.length_b   1.000
_cell.length_c   1.000
_cell.angle_alpha   90.00
_cell.angle_beta   90.00
_cell.angle_gamma   90.00
#
_symmetry.space_group_name_H-M   'P 1'
#
loop_
_entity.id
_entity.type
_entity.pdbx_description
1 polymer ?
#
loop_
_entity_poly.entity_id
_entity_poly.type
_entity_poly.pdbx_seq_one_letter_code
_entity_poly.pdbx_strand_id
1 'polypeptide(L)'
;MSGDIITVGQYRLDISTRNFTVGETTISLTPTEMNIVIHFLRHPNVYFLLSTVAEFIYGKGDRHFQEALRVHLFNVRLKITQSDPKIQFIDMHIQRGFMLKIPEIAASNEVIKTGVSTLDLHSGEYCDGARTAKLSKLQTTILETIMRSDSPISPEKLSEKVFYNSDEKAQNDLRVHIVTIRRKIEKDPKNPQRLRTKKREGYYFSGE
;
A
#
# COMPACT_ATOMS: atom_id res chain seq x y z
N MET A 1 -10.11 27.97 6.24
CA MET A 1 -9.58 27.45 4.97
C MET A 1 -8.39 26.57 5.34
N SER A 2 -8.63 25.28 5.54
CA SER A 2 -7.61 24.35 6.01
C SER A 2 -6.70 24.01 4.84
N GLY A 3 -5.43 24.41 4.88
CA GLY A 3 -4.46 24.07 3.84
C GLY A 3 -4.25 22.56 3.80
N ASP A 4 -4.38 21.97 2.60
CA ASP A 4 -4.11 20.55 2.36
C ASP A 4 -2.59 20.29 2.42
N ILE A 5 -2.07 20.19 3.64
CA ILE A 5 -0.68 19.82 3.91
C ILE A 5 -0.63 18.30 4.09
N ILE A 6 0.18 17.62 3.28
CA ILE A 6 0.44 16.19 3.39
C ILE A 6 1.81 16.02 4.06
N THR A 7 1.86 15.35 5.21
CA THR A 7 3.12 15.04 5.91
C THR A 7 3.24 13.55 6.14
N VAL A 8 4.35 12.97 5.68
CA VAL A 8 4.56 11.51 5.66
C VAL A 8 6.05 11.24 5.86
N GLY A 9 6.45 10.73 7.04
CA GLY A 9 7.87 10.61 7.38
C GLY A 9 8.60 11.96 7.25
N GLN A 10 9.72 11.98 6.53
CA GLN A 10 10.48 13.19 6.22
C GLN A 10 9.91 14.03 5.08
N TYR A 11 8.85 13.58 4.41
CA TYR A 11 8.26 14.27 3.27
C TYR A 11 7.15 15.18 3.74
N ARG A 12 7.20 16.45 3.34
CA ARG A 12 6.15 17.41 3.60
C ARG A 12 5.79 18.13 2.31
N LEU A 13 4.51 18.14 1.99
CA LEU A 13 3.97 18.82 0.82
C LEU A 13 2.85 19.76 1.24
N ASP A 14 3.00 21.03 0.88
CA ASP A 14 1.92 22.01 0.94
C ASP A 14 1.30 22.16 -0.46
N ILE A 15 0.09 21.63 -0.65
CA ILE A 15 -0.56 21.61 -1.97
C ILE A 15 -0.93 23.03 -2.44
N SER A 16 -1.33 23.89 -1.50
CA SER A 16 -1.76 25.26 -1.80
C SER A 16 -0.62 26.12 -2.32
N THR A 17 0.56 26.00 -1.71
CA THR A 17 1.76 26.74 -2.08
C THR A 17 2.66 25.99 -3.06
N ARG A 18 2.33 24.72 -3.37
CA ARG A 18 3.14 23.79 -4.18
C ARG A 18 4.58 23.63 -3.66
N ASN A 19 4.75 23.74 -2.35
CA ASN A 19 6.05 23.59 -1.71
C ASN A 19 6.23 22.16 -1.21
N PHE A 20 7.17 21.45 -1.83
CA PHE A 20 7.57 20.11 -1.41
C PHE A 20 8.93 20.15 -0.72
N THR A 21 9.01 19.58 0.48
CA THR A 21 10.26 19.47 1.23
C THR A 21 10.52 18.02 1.63
N VAL A 22 11.81 17.72 1.73
CA VAL A 22 12.34 16.44 2.18
C VAL A 22 13.31 16.74 3.31
N GLY A 23 12.89 16.44 4.55
CA GLY A 23 13.50 17.02 5.75
C GLY A 23 13.39 18.54 5.70
N GLU A 24 14.54 19.22 5.77
CA GLU A 24 14.64 20.68 5.70
C GLU A 24 14.85 21.21 4.26
N THR A 25 15.08 20.31 3.29
CA THR A 25 15.43 20.70 1.91
C THR A 25 14.18 20.85 1.04
N THR A 26 14.01 22.02 0.42
CA THR A 26 12.95 22.24 -0.58
C THR A 26 13.34 21.66 -1.93
N ILE A 27 12.44 20.88 -2.53
CA ILE A 27 12.63 20.24 -3.83
C ILE A 27 11.71 20.87 -4.87
N SER A 28 12.28 21.36 -5.96
CA SER A 28 11.52 21.96 -7.06
C SER A 28 10.94 20.89 -7.99
N LEU A 29 9.61 20.81 -8.05
CA LEU A 29 8.87 19.87 -8.88
C LEU A 29 8.08 20.61 -9.97
N THR A 30 8.01 20.02 -11.16
CA THR A 30 7.04 20.43 -12.19
C THR A 30 5.61 20.02 -11.78
N PRO A 31 4.55 20.55 -12.42
CA PRO A 31 3.17 20.17 -12.08
C PRO A 31 2.90 18.67 -12.16
N THR A 32 3.42 17.98 -13.19
CA THR A 32 3.25 16.53 -13.34
C THR A 32 3.99 15.75 -12.26
N GLU A 33 5.24 16.14 -11.97
CA GLU A 33 6.03 15.55 -10.89
C GLU A 33 5.38 15.76 -9.52
N MET A 34 4.77 16.93 -9.30
CA MET A 34 4.00 17.23 -8.11
C MET A 34 2.81 16.29 -7.96
N ASN A 35 2.05 16.06 -9.03
CA ASN A 35 0.92 15.12 -9.00
C ASN A 35 1.37 13.69 -8.70
N ILE A 36 2.54 13.27 -9.22
CA ILE A 36 3.15 11.97 -8.91
C ILE A 36 3.49 11.90 -7.42
N VAL A 37 4.14 12.93 -6.86
CA VAL A 37 4.49 12.96 -5.43
C VAL A 37 3.24 12.98 -4.56
N ILE A 38 2.20 13.75 -4.90
CA ILE A 38 0.91 13.74 -4.21
C ILE A 38 0.33 12.32 -4.19
N HIS A 39 0.29 11.66 -5.34
CA HIS A 39 -0.25 10.31 -5.46
C HIS A 39 0.47 9.34 -4.52
N PHE A 40 1.80 9.33 -4.55
CA PHE A 40 2.60 8.45 -3.71
C PHE A 40 2.55 8.81 -2.22
N LEU A 41 2.51 10.09 -1.85
CA LEU A 41 2.40 10.52 -0.45
C LEU A 41 1.03 10.19 0.15
N ARG A 42 -0.04 10.22 -0.66
CA ARG A 42 -1.37 9.77 -0.22
C ARG A 42 -1.44 8.25 -0.03
N HIS A 43 -0.51 7.51 -0.63
CA HIS A 43 -0.48 6.06 -0.66
C HIS A 43 0.91 5.48 -0.35
N PRO A 44 1.49 5.79 0.82
CA PRO A 44 2.84 5.37 1.16
C PRO A 44 2.90 3.86 1.39
N ASN A 45 4.05 3.26 1.09
CA ASN A 45 4.33 1.82 1.26
C ASN A 45 3.40 0.87 0.47
N VAL A 46 2.74 1.37 -0.58
CA VAL A 46 1.95 0.53 -1.49
C VAL A 46 2.51 0.55 -2.92
N TYR A 47 2.44 -0.61 -3.57
CA TYR A 47 2.86 -0.81 -4.94
C TYR A 47 1.76 -0.47 -5.94
N PHE A 48 2.13 0.24 -7.00
CA PHE A 48 1.29 0.58 -8.13
C PHE A 48 1.89 0.11 -9.44
N LEU A 49 1.06 -0.46 -10.31
CA LEU A 49 1.46 -0.67 -11.71
C LEU A 49 1.64 0.68 -12.41
N LEU A 50 2.57 0.72 -13.37
CA LEU A 50 2.84 1.92 -14.14
C LEU A 50 1.61 2.42 -14.90
N SER A 51 0.80 1.50 -15.44
CA SER A 51 -0.47 1.81 -16.10
C SER A 51 -1.46 2.49 -15.16
N THR A 52 -1.56 2.04 -13.91
CA THR A 52 -2.47 2.60 -12.90
C THR A 52 -2.06 4.02 -12.52
N VAL A 53 -0.76 4.25 -12.29
CA VAL A 53 -0.26 5.61 -12.01
C VAL A 53 -0.43 6.50 -13.25
N ALA A 54 -0.19 5.99 -14.47
CA ALA A 54 -0.39 6.75 -15.69
C ALA A 54 -1.86 7.14 -15.90
N GLU A 55 -2.79 6.21 -15.66
CA GLU A 55 -4.24 6.47 -15.65
C GLU A 55 -4.59 7.59 -14.66
N PHE A 56 -4.03 7.54 -13.44
CA PHE A 56 -4.28 8.56 -12.43
C PHE A 56 -3.73 9.94 -12.82
N ILE A 57 -2.52 9.99 -13.39
CA ILE A 57 -1.83 11.25 -13.68
C ILE A 57 -2.32 11.90 -14.99
N TYR A 58 -2.65 11.09 -16.01
CA TYR A 58 -2.97 11.56 -17.35
C TYR A 58 -4.39 11.23 -17.80
N GLY A 59 -5.16 10.48 -17.01
CA GLY A 59 -6.48 9.96 -17.39
C GLY A 59 -6.43 8.81 -18.40
N LYS A 60 -5.22 8.30 -18.72
CA LYS A 60 -5.00 7.18 -19.65
C LYS A 60 -3.74 6.39 -19.28
N GLY A 61 -3.89 5.08 -19.19
CA GLY A 61 -2.84 4.12 -18.85
C GLY A 61 -2.19 3.43 -20.04
N ASP A 62 -2.37 3.92 -21.27
CA ASP A 62 -1.76 3.30 -22.45
C ASP A 62 -0.22 3.46 -22.46
N ARG A 63 0.43 2.70 -23.35
CA ARG A 63 1.91 2.60 -23.38
C ARG A 63 2.58 3.96 -23.51
N HIS A 64 2.01 4.90 -24.26
CA HIS A 64 2.63 6.21 -24.47
C HIS A 64 2.74 6.99 -23.15
N PHE A 65 1.65 7.05 -22.38
CA PHE A 65 1.65 7.71 -21.07
C PHE A 65 2.48 6.97 -20.03
N GLN A 66 2.55 5.63 -20.12
CA GLN A 66 3.45 4.85 -19.28
C GLN A 66 4.93 5.20 -19.52
N GLU A 67 5.37 5.35 -20.77
CA GLU A 67 6.75 5.75 -21.06
C GLU A 67 7.02 7.20 -20.58
N ALA A 68 6.08 8.12 -20.80
CA ALA A 68 6.19 9.48 -20.28
C ALA A 68 6.28 9.49 -18.74
N LEU A 69 5.45 8.69 -18.06
CA LEU A 69 5.48 8.53 -16.61
C LEU A 69 6.84 8.02 -16.12
N ARG A 70 7.48 7.06 -16.81
CA ARG A 70 8.81 6.57 -16.41
C ARG A 70 9.84 7.67 -16.37
N VAL A 71 9.83 8.58 -17.35
CA VAL A 71 10.74 9.73 -17.39
C VAL A 71 10.50 10.64 -16.19
N HIS A 72 9.25 10.95 -15.87
CA HIS A 72 8.93 11.77 -14.70
C HIS A 72 9.29 11.08 -13.38
N LEU A 73 9.02 9.78 -13.23
CA LEU A 73 9.42 9.01 -12.04
C LEU A 73 10.94 9.01 -11.86
N PHE A 74 11.69 8.88 -12.96
CA PHE A 74 13.15 8.97 -12.95
C PHE A 74 13.62 10.35 -12.50
N ASN A 75 13.06 11.42 -13.06
CA ASN A 75 13.42 12.80 -12.70
C ASN A 75 13.08 13.14 -11.25
N VAL A 76 11.90 12.73 -10.76
CA VAL A 76 11.51 12.89 -9.35
C VAL A 76 12.51 12.18 -8.45
N ARG A 77 12.86 10.93 -8.78
CA ARG A 77 13.85 10.17 -8.01
C ARG A 77 15.20 10.88 -8.01
N LEU A 78 15.68 11.36 -9.15
CA LEU A 78 16.94 12.11 -9.22
C LEU A 78 16.92 13.34 -8.33
N LYS A 79 15.88 14.18 -8.43
CA LYS A 79 15.77 15.42 -7.63
C LYS A 79 15.77 15.14 -6.13
N ILE A 80 15.07 14.09 -5.70
CA ILE A 80 14.99 13.73 -4.28
C ILE A 80 16.30 13.08 -3.81
N THR A 81 16.87 12.14 -4.56
CA THR A 81 18.15 11.50 -4.21
C THR A 81 19.32 12.50 -4.24
N GLN A 82 19.26 13.56 -5.06
CA GLN A 82 20.24 14.64 -5.02
C GLN A 82 20.21 15.43 -3.70
N SER A 83 19.04 15.56 -3.07
CA SER A 83 18.93 16.24 -1.77
C SER A 83 19.43 15.42 -0.60
N ASP A 84 19.25 14.10 -0.67
CA ASP A 84 19.85 13.14 0.26
C ASP A 84 20.03 11.78 -0.45
N PRO A 85 21.29 11.36 -0.72
CA PRO A 85 21.58 10.12 -1.42
C PRO A 85 21.09 8.85 -0.72
N LYS A 86 20.79 8.91 0.58
CA LYS A 86 20.28 7.76 1.34
C LYS A 86 18.80 7.51 1.07
N ILE A 87 18.09 8.48 0.53
CA ILE A 87 16.65 8.36 0.27
C ILE A 87 16.39 7.50 -0.96
N GLN A 88 15.69 6.39 -0.73
CA GLN A 88 15.09 5.58 -1.78
C GLN A 88 13.61 5.94 -1.92
N PHE A 89 13.35 7.02 -2.68
CA PHE A 89 12.00 7.56 -2.85
C PHE A 89 11.06 6.54 -3.50
N ILE A 90 11.37 6.07 -4.70
CA ILE A 90 10.55 5.08 -5.40
C ILE A 90 11.31 3.75 -5.51
N ASP A 91 10.77 2.73 -4.84
CA ASP A 91 11.17 1.34 -5.01
C ASP A 91 10.50 0.75 -6.25
N MET A 92 11.25 0.02 -7.05
CA MET A 92 10.78 -0.62 -8.28
C MET A 92 10.88 -2.12 -8.11
N HIS A 93 9.74 -2.79 -8.16
CA HIS A 93 9.66 -4.24 -8.11
C HIS A 93 9.04 -4.77 -9.40
N ILE A 94 9.79 -5.56 -10.17
CA ILE A 94 9.40 -6.03 -11.52
C ILE A 94 7.98 -6.59 -11.58
N GLN A 95 7.56 -7.34 -10.57
CA GLN A 95 6.24 -8.00 -10.53
C GLN A 95 5.14 -7.19 -9.82
N ARG A 96 5.48 -6.07 -9.19
CA ARG A 96 4.53 -5.29 -8.35
C ARG A 96 4.41 -3.82 -8.76
N GLY A 97 5.36 -3.31 -9.53
CA GLY A 97 5.40 -1.92 -9.99
C GLY A 97 6.21 -1.02 -9.07
N PHE A 98 5.69 0.17 -8.78
CA PHE A 98 6.38 1.27 -8.12
C PHE A 98 5.76 1.59 -6.77
N MET A 99 6.57 1.84 -5.76
CA MET A 99 6.12 2.17 -4.40
C MET A 99 6.94 3.31 -3.83
N LEU A 100 6.28 4.27 -3.17
CA LEU A 100 6.99 5.18 -2.28
C LEU A 100 7.30 4.48 -0.97
N LYS A 101 8.57 4.16 -0.75
CA LYS A 101 9.02 3.49 0.46
C LYS A 101 9.25 4.53 1.55
N ILE A 102 8.57 4.39 2.67
CA ILE A 102 8.74 5.23 3.85
C ILE A 102 9.06 4.31 5.02
N PRO A 103 10.37 4.09 5.29
CA PRO A 103 10.83 3.20 6.35
C PRO A 103 10.24 3.55 7.71
N GLU A 104 10.06 4.84 8.01
CA GLU A 104 9.56 5.34 9.29
C GLU A 104 8.11 4.91 9.55
N ILE A 105 7.29 4.82 8.49
CA ILE A 105 5.92 4.30 8.58
C ILE A 105 5.92 2.78 8.62
N ALA A 106 6.87 2.13 7.93
CA ALA A 106 7.02 0.69 7.99
C ALA A 106 7.61 0.21 9.34
N ALA A 107 8.23 1.09 10.11
CA ALA A 107 8.90 0.84 11.40
C ALA A 107 7.99 1.01 12.63
N SER A 108 6.68 1.28 12.45
CA SER A 108 5.78 1.25 13.59
C SER A 108 5.67 -0.19 14.10
N ASN A 109 6.16 -0.47 15.31
CA ASN A 109 5.95 -1.74 16.02
C ASN A 109 4.48 -1.91 16.48
N GLU A 110 3.53 -1.42 15.69
CA GLU A 110 2.12 -1.54 15.97
C GLU A 110 1.73 -3.01 15.85
N VAL A 111 1.16 -3.54 16.93
CA VAL A 111 0.55 -4.86 16.98
C VAL A 111 -0.95 -4.66 17.09
N ILE A 112 -1.68 -4.98 16.03
CA ILE A 112 -3.14 -4.94 16.07
C ILE A 112 -3.69 -6.24 16.64
N LYS A 113 -4.86 -6.16 17.28
CA LYS A 113 -5.50 -7.30 17.96
C LYS A 113 -6.95 -7.43 17.56
N THR A 114 -7.40 -8.67 17.35
CA THR A 114 -8.81 -9.01 17.18
C THR A 114 -9.06 -10.31 17.94
N GLY A 115 -9.73 -10.20 19.10
CA GLY A 115 -9.86 -11.31 20.04
C GLY A 115 -8.50 -11.82 20.53
N VAL A 116 -8.24 -13.12 20.40
CA VAL A 116 -6.94 -13.73 20.77
C VAL A 116 -5.86 -13.59 19.69
N SER A 117 -6.24 -13.14 18.50
CA SER A 117 -5.32 -12.97 17.39
C SER A 117 -4.60 -11.62 17.43
N THR A 118 -3.30 -11.65 17.17
CA THR A 118 -2.44 -10.48 17.06
C THR A 118 -1.71 -10.49 15.73
N LEU A 119 -1.51 -9.31 15.13
CA LEU A 119 -0.67 -9.12 13.94
C LEU A 119 0.29 -7.96 14.17
N ASP A 120 1.58 -8.26 14.16
CA ASP A 120 2.64 -7.24 14.15
C ASP A 120 2.81 -6.71 12.72
N LEU A 121 2.56 -5.41 12.54
CA LEU A 121 2.57 -4.76 11.23
C LEU A 121 3.99 -4.48 10.70
N HIS A 122 4.97 -4.44 11.59
CA HIS A 122 6.38 -4.27 11.23
C HIS A 122 6.97 -5.62 10.79
N SER A 123 6.92 -6.61 11.68
CA SER A 123 7.53 -7.91 11.45
C SER A 123 6.67 -8.80 10.55
N GLY A 124 5.36 -8.57 10.45
CA GLY A 124 4.43 -9.46 9.75
C GLY A 124 4.16 -10.76 10.52
N GLU A 125 4.44 -10.79 11.81
CA GLU A 125 4.16 -11.95 12.66
C GLU A 125 2.71 -11.94 13.13
N TYR A 126 2.01 -13.00 12.75
CA TYR A 126 0.69 -13.32 13.23
C TYR A 126 0.79 -14.33 14.37
N CYS A 127 -0.03 -14.17 15.40
CA CYS A 127 -0.21 -15.14 16.48
C CYS A 127 -1.70 -15.23 16.85
N ASP A 128 -2.21 -16.41 17.22
CA ASP A 128 -3.57 -16.57 17.77
C ASP A 128 -3.61 -17.34 19.10
N GLY A 129 -2.49 -17.32 19.82
CA GLY A 129 -2.26 -18.06 21.06
C GLY A 129 -1.90 -19.53 20.84
N ALA A 130 -2.34 -20.15 19.74
CA ALA A 130 -2.04 -21.55 19.41
C ALA A 130 -1.11 -21.69 18.20
N ARG A 131 -1.18 -20.78 17.22
CA ARG A 131 -0.35 -20.77 16.02
C ARG A 131 0.36 -19.44 15.85
N THR A 132 1.55 -19.52 15.29
CA THR A 132 2.32 -18.36 14.83
C THR A 132 2.62 -18.51 13.35
N ALA A 133 2.58 -17.42 12.59
CA ALA A 133 2.90 -17.43 11.17
C ALA A 133 3.58 -16.13 10.72
N LYS A 134 4.55 -16.26 9.79
CA LYS A 134 5.18 -15.12 9.13
C LYS A 134 4.46 -14.79 7.82
N LEU A 135 3.96 -13.56 7.71
CA LEU A 135 3.32 -13.03 6.52
C LEU A 135 4.31 -12.16 5.72
N SER A 136 4.19 -12.16 4.39
CA SER A 136 4.89 -11.16 3.57
C SER A 136 4.26 -9.79 3.76
N LYS A 137 4.95 -8.70 3.42
CA LYS A 137 4.41 -7.34 3.63
C LYS A 137 3.01 -7.15 3.02
N LEU A 138 2.81 -7.66 1.81
CA LEU A 138 1.50 -7.61 1.16
C LEU A 138 0.43 -8.44 1.89
N GLN A 139 0.79 -9.64 2.37
CA GLN A 139 -0.12 -10.48 3.16
C GLN A 139 -0.47 -9.81 4.50
N THR A 140 0.49 -9.14 5.13
CA THR A 140 0.27 -8.33 6.33
C THR A 140 -0.71 -7.21 6.05
N THR A 141 -0.53 -6.43 4.97
CA THR A 141 -1.45 -5.35 4.58
C THR A 141 -2.86 -5.86 4.29
N ILE A 142 -2.99 -7.00 3.58
CA ILE A 142 -4.30 -7.62 3.33
C ILE A 142 -4.96 -8.00 4.65
N LEU A 143 -4.24 -8.70 5.53
CA LEU A 143 -4.81 -9.18 6.79
C LEU A 143 -5.15 -8.02 7.74
N GLU A 144 -4.28 -7.02 7.83
CA GLU A 144 -4.54 -5.76 8.55
C GLU A 144 -5.83 -5.10 8.07
N THR A 145 -5.97 -4.91 6.76
CA THR A 145 -7.14 -4.24 6.17
C THR A 145 -8.44 -4.95 6.56
N ILE A 146 -8.41 -6.29 6.64
CA ILE A 146 -9.56 -7.10 7.04
C ILE A 146 -9.77 -7.03 8.57
N MET A 147 -8.71 -7.12 9.38
CA MET A 147 -8.79 -7.06 10.85
C MET A 147 -9.28 -5.70 11.37
N ARG A 148 -8.96 -4.61 10.66
CA ARG A 148 -9.44 -3.25 10.99
C ARG A 148 -10.87 -2.96 10.49
N SER A 149 -11.47 -3.87 9.74
CA SER A 149 -12.79 -3.65 9.15
C SER A 149 -13.89 -4.17 10.09
N ASP A 150 -14.81 -3.30 10.50
CA ASP A 150 -15.95 -3.68 11.35
C ASP A 150 -17.00 -4.54 10.60
N SER A 151 -16.96 -4.52 9.26
CA SER A 151 -17.85 -5.29 8.41
C SER A 151 -17.06 -6.12 7.39
N PRO A 152 -17.66 -7.17 6.80
CA PRO A 152 -17.02 -7.89 5.70
C PRO A 152 -16.66 -6.94 4.55
N ILE A 153 -15.46 -7.13 4.02
CA ILE A 153 -14.93 -6.34 2.90
C ILE A 153 -14.99 -7.16 1.61
N SER A 154 -15.64 -6.62 0.59
CA SER A 154 -15.78 -7.31 -0.71
C SER A 154 -14.41 -7.44 -1.41
N PRO A 155 -14.25 -8.42 -2.32
CA PRO A 155 -13.02 -8.54 -3.10
C PRO A 155 -12.69 -7.26 -3.88
N GLU A 156 -13.69 -6.59 -4.46
CA GLU A 156 -13.49 -5.32 -5.19
C GLU A 156 -12.93 -4.23 -4.28
N LYS A 157 -13.56 -4.03 -3.12
CA LYS A 157 -13.16 -2.98 -2.16
C LYS A 157 -11.82 -3.29 -1.52
N LEU A 158 -11.54 -4.56 -1.24
CA LEU A 158 -10.25 -4.97 -0.67
C LEU A 158 -9.13 -4.84 -1.70
N SER A 159 -9.35 -5.22 -2.96
CA SER A 159 -8.34 -5.04 -4.01
C SER A 159 -8.13 -3.56 -4.33
N GLU A 160 -9.18 -2.74 -4.32
CA GLU A 160 -9.06 -1.28 -4.39
C GLU A 160 -8.20 -0.74 -3.23
N LYS A 161 -8.40 -1.19 -1.99
CA LYS A 161 -7.59 -0.71 -0.86
C LYS A 161 -6.14 -1.20 -0.87
N VAL A 162 -5.91 -2.43 -1.31
CA VAL A 162 -4.60 -3.09 -1.20
C VAL A 162 -3.75 -2.91 -2.46
N PHE A 163 -4.37 -2.94 -3.63
CA PHE A 163 -3.73 -2.86 -4.94
C PHE A 163 -4.07 -1.57 -5.70
N TYR A 164 -5.00 -0.75 -5.18
CA TYR A 164 -5.53 0.42 -5.89
C TYR A 164 -6.06 0.08 -7.29
N ASN A 165 -6.56 -1.14 -7.41
CA ASN A 165 -7.16 -1.66 -8.61
C ASN A 165 -8.25 -2.66 -8.21
N SER A 166 -9.43 -2.49 -8.81
CA SER A 166 -10.58 -3.36 -8.60
C SER A 166 -10.94 -4.19 -9.83
N ASP A 167 -10.09 -4.22 -10.86
CA ASP A 167 -10.28 -5.08 -12.01
C ASP A 167 -10.28 -6.57 -11.63
N GLU A 168 -10.76 -7.41 -12.53
CA GLU A 168 -10.92 -8.84 -12.27
C GLU A 168 -9.58 -9.53 -11.95
N LYS A 169 -8.49 -9.07 -12.57
CA LYS A 169 -7.15 -9.62 -12.36
C LYS A 169 -6.67 -9.32 -10.93
N ALA A 170 -6.78 -8.07 -10.49
CA ALA A 170 -6.43 -7.65 -9.14
C ALA A 170 -7.24 -8.41 -8.09
N GLN A 171 -8.54 -8.61 -8.33
CA GLN A 171 -9.37 -9.43 -7.45
C GLN A 171 -8.96 -10.92 -7.46
N ASN A 172 -8.54 -11.48 -8.59
CA ASN A 172 -8.06 -12.86 -8.68
C ASN A 172 -6.73 -13.04 -7.94
N ASP A 173 -5.79 -12.09 -8.09
CA ASP A 173 -4.53 -12.07 -7.35
C ASP A 173 -4.80 -11.95 -5.84
N LEU A 174 -5.76 -11.10 -5.43
CA LEU A 174 -6.21 -11.00 -4.04
C LEU A 174 -6.68 -12.36 -3.50
N ARG A 175 -7.52 -13.08 -4.26
CA ARG A 175 -8.05 -14.40 -3.85
C ARG A 175 -6.93 -15.42 -3.63
N VAL A 176 -5.87 -15.40 -4.45
CA VAL A 176 -4.68 -16.25 -4.25
C VAL A 176 -3.98 -15.90 -2.93
N HIS A 177 -3.84 -14.61 -2.62
CA HIS A 177 -3.29 -14.17 -1.34
C HIS A 177 -4.15 -14.60 -0.15
N ILE A 178 -5.48 -14.49 -0.23
CA ILE A 178 -6.39 -14.98 0.82
C ILE A 178 -6.20 -16.48 1.08
N VAL A 179 -6.14 -17.30 0.03
CA VAL A 179 -5.86 -18.74 0.17
C VAL A 179 -4.50 -18.98 0.82
N THR A 180 -3.48 -18.22 0.43
CA THR A 180 -2.13 -18.35 0.99
C THR A 180 -2.07 -17.94 2.46
N ILE A 181 -2.78 -16.88 2.85
CA ILE A 181 -2.89 -16.44 4.25
C ILE A 181 -3.59 -17.53 5.07
N ARG A 182 -4.73 -18.07 4.61
CA ARG A 182 -5.44 -19.16 5.28
C ARG A 182 -4.56 -20.38 5.51
N ARG A 183 -3.76 -20.77 4.51
CA ARG A 183 -2.78 -21.86 4.65
C ARG A 183 -1.76 -21.65 5.76
N LYS A 184 -1.46 -20.39 6.09
CA LYS A 184 -0.50 -20.04 7.14
C LYS A 184 -1.13 -19.92 8.53
N ILE A 185 -2.35 -19.40 8.64
CA ILE A 185 -2.93 -19.03 9.94
C ILE A 185 -4.03 -19.99 10.44
N GLU A 186 -4.65 -20.77 9.55
CA GLU A 186 -5.78 -21.64 9.88
C GLU A 186 -5.33 -23.07 10.22
N LYS A 187 -6.10 -23.77 11.07
CA LYS A 187 -5.94 -25.22 11.28
C LYS A 187 -6.24 -25.99 10.00
N ASP A 188 -7.35 -25.63 9.38
CA ASP A 188 -7.84 -26.17 8.13
C ASP A 188 -8.16 -25.00 7.19
N PRO A 189 -7.33 -24.74 6.16
CA PRO A 189 -7.53 -23.63 5.24
C PRO A 189 -8.81 -23.73 4.40
N LYS A 190 -9.38 -24.94 4.26
CA LYS A 190 -10.67 -25.15 3.56
C LYS A 190 -11.86 -24.79 4.44
N ASN A 191 -11.69 -24.86 5.76
CA ASN A 191 -12.69 -24.53 6.77
C ASN A 191 -12.16 -23.42 7.70
N PRO A 192 -11.91 -22.21 7.17
CA PRO A 192 -11.25 -21.14 7.92
C PRO A 192 -12.12 -20.67 9.09
N GLN A 193 -11.50 -20.49 10.26
CA GLN A 193 -12.15 -19.99 11.47
C GLN A 193 -11.78 -18.54 11.75
N ARG A 194 -10.57 -18.09 11.37
CA ARG A 194 -10.11 -16.72 11.59
C ARG A 194 -10.47 -15.82 10.41
N LEU A 195 -9.92 -16.08 9.24
CA LEU A 195 -10.14 -15.31 8.01
C LEU A 195 -11.32 -15.92 7.22
N ARG A 196 -12.53 -15.54 7.56
CA ARG A 196 -13.77 -16.14 7.04
C ARG A 196 -14.30 -15.41 5.81
N THR A 197 -15.22 -16.05 5.11
CA THR A 197 -15.95 -15.45 3.99
C THR A 197 -17.43 -15.44 4.31
N LYS A 198 -18.06 -14.27 4.25
CA LYS A 198 -19.51 -14.12 4.31
C LYS A 198 -20.05 -14.05 2.88
N LYS A 199 -20.96 -14.96 2.55
CA LYS A 199 -21.48 -15.14 1.19
C LYS A 199 -22.05 -13.81 0.68
N ARG A 200 -21.63 -13.39 -0.52
CA ARG A 200 -22.01 -12.13 -1.19
C ARG A 200 -21.58 -10.82 -0.50
N GLU A 201 -20.90 -10.88 0.64
CA GLU A 201 -20.42 -9.67 1.35
C GLU A 201 -18.90 -9.55 1.31
N GLY A 202 -18.17 -10.66 1.42
CA GLY A 202 -16.72 -10.69 1.27
C GLY A 202 -15.98 -11.32 2.44
N TYR A 203 -14.79 -10.82 2.76
CA TYR A 203 -13.90 -11.36 3.79
C TYR A 203 -14.02 -10.60 5.09
N TYR A 204 -13.93 -11.30 6.21
CA TYR A 204 -13.89 -10.70 7.54
C TYR A 204 -13.00 -11.51 8.46
N PHE A 205 -12.52 -10.87 9.52
CA PHE A 205 -11.71 -11.53 10.54
C PHE A 205 -12.54 -11.81 11.78
N SER A 206 -12.54 -13.05 12.25
CA SER A 206 -13.24 -13.49 13.46
C SER A 206 -12.29 -13.42 14.66
N GLY A 207 -12.68 -12.67 15.69
CA GLY A 207 -11.93 -12.61 16.96
C GLY A 207 -12.23 -13.77 17.91
N GLU A 208 -13.32 -14.50 17.66
CA GLU A 208 -13.68 -15.71 18.40
C GLU A 208 -12.71 -16.87 18.11
#